data_AF-A2F3Q6-F1
#
_entry.id   AF-A2F3Q6-F1
#
_cell.length_a   1.000
_cell.length_b   1.000
_cell.length_c   1.000
_cell.angle_alpha   90.00
_cell.angle_beta   90.00
_cell.angle_gamma   90.00
#
_symmetry.space_group_name_H-M   'P 1'
#
loop_
_entity.id
_entity.type
_entity.pdbx_description
1 polymer ?
#
loop_
_entity_poly.entity_id
_entity_poly.type
_entity_poly.pdbx_seq_one_letter_code
_entity_poly.pdbx_strand_id
1 'polypeptide(L)'
;MLIFLIWLTKSLETIYFNERSNQGYLNAGPHEFHLYGGAEGDSYLNGTHQINKGGRGTYIKLYLNVKYHDIPYEVIVGENGISHLIGPSQSGFPNGGLAGKSLEEKNVVGSGAGSTVLKINNQVVAVAAGGGGAVMNYSGSPGGGINYNYVFVNNSLQKNENRLFFSSSEFGGNGTSSECIPGSGAGGGYLGGIGGIGTCKFPYTSALSTSGSSFINTNLNAIRYSYKIVMDELHSYANEMNKMIYSNCGYMCDRCNGIRQCDLCASGYIYSPNFSDCCSVSIIDIVKLPLNHRNLNDYYTPNFNCSKKCRINSYRNNDSCRSCNEHCDFCDDSGHCLQCSEPYYRKDYQCVSQCGVGYYSEYIDDNGDYPIKICERCPQYCKTCECANSCKVCSEGYKLKEDYCVEDCGDGFYESEGVCHRCREGCLRCSDSQNCLECNSPNKLIIGNNFRICKNSKSKRKNNHSLLTLLYIITHSKNF
;
A
#
# COMPACT_ATOMS: atom_id res chain seq x y z
N MET A 1 -0.01 4.10 48.44
CA MET A 1 0.47 3.44 47.20
C MET A 1 -0.62 2.51 46.70
N LEU A 2 -1.64 3.05 46.01
CA LEU A 2 -2.65 2.25 45.30
C LEU A 2 -2.43 2.51 43.81
N ILE A 3 -1.84 1.53 43.15
CA ILE A 3 -1.70 1.48 41.70
C ILE A 3 -3.09 1.12 41.16
N PHE A 4 -3.81 2.11 40.64
CA PHE A 4 -4.96 1.87 39.78
C PHE A 4 -4.43 1.23 38.48
N LEU A 5 -4.49 -0.09 38.42
CA LEU A 5 -4.49 -0.84 37.16
C LEU A 5 -5.78 -0.47 36.41
N ILE A 6 -5.75 0.65 35.69
CA ILE A 6 -6.78 0.98 34.69
C ILE A 6 -6.65 -0.08 33.61
N TRP A 7 -7.57 -1.03 33.63
CA TRP A 7 -7.72 -2.05 32.63
C TRP A 7 -7.78 -1.44 31.22
N LEU A 8 -6.91 -1.93 30.35
CA LEU A 8 -6.98 -1.80 28.91
C LEU A 8 -8.28 -2.41 28.41
N THR A 9 -9.23 -1.60 27.95
CA THR A 9 -10.35 -2.13 27.17
C THR A 9 -10.55 -1.28 25.92
N LYS A 10 -10.10 -1.80 24.78
CA LYS A 10 -10.65 -1.39 23.48
C LYS A 10 -12.17 -1.56 23.58
N SER A 11 -12.94 -0.51 23.33
CA SER A 11 -14.40 -0.62 23.23
C SER A 11 -14.71 -1.46 21.99
N LEU A 12 -14.95 -2.75 22.20
CA LEU A 12 -15.41 -3.66 21.16
C LEU A 12 -16.93 -3.50 21.03
N GLU A 13 -17.38 -3.22 19.82
CA GLU A 13 -18.78 -3.19 19.46
C GLU A 13 -19.16 -4.48 18.74
N THR A 14 -20.43 -4.87 18.84
CA THR A 14 -20.96 -6.06 18.18
C THR A 14 -22.23 -5.68 17.41
N ILE A 15 -22.24 -5.96 16.12
CA ILE A 15 -23.42 -5.86 15.25
C ILE A 15 -23.92 -7.28 14.99
N TYR A 16 -25.20 -7.51 15.27
CA TYR A 16 -25.89 -8.75 14.93
C TYR A 16 -26.63 -8.57 13.59
N PHE A 17 -26.53 -9.59 12.73
CA PHE A 17 -27.15 -9.59 11.42
C PHE A 17 -28.52 -10.28 11.52
N ASN A 18 -29.57 -9.48 11.72
CA ASN A 18 -30.91 -9.97 12.03
C ASN A 18 -31.82 -10.08 10.81
N GLU A 19 -31.45 -9.41 9.72
CA GLU A 19 -32.21 -9.43 8.47
C GLU A 19 -31.62 -10.43 7.47
N ARG A 20 -32.38 -10.78 6.42
CA ARG A 20 -31.89 -11.64 5.32
C ARG A 20 -30.71 -11.04 4.57
N SER A 21 -30.67 -9.71 4.46
CA SER A 21 -29.52 -8.97 3.92
C SER A 21 -29.25 -7.79 4.84
N ASN A 22 -27.99 -7.67 5.30
CA ASN A 22 -27.55 -6.60 6.18
C ASN A 22 -26.40 -5.89 5.47
N GLN A 23 -26.56 -4.60 5.23
CA GLN A 23 -25.58 -3.78 4.51
C GLN A 23 -25.04 -2.68 5.42
N GLY A 24 -23.81 -2.27 5.17
CA GLY A 24 -23.17 -1.20 5.92
C GLY A 24 -21.80 -0.86 5.37
N TYR A 25 -21.03 -0.14 6.17
CA TYR A 25 -19.69 0.31 5.82
C TYR A 25 -18.69 -0.08 6.89
N LEU A 26 -17.56 -0.65 6.48
CA LEU A 26 -16.45 -0.98 7.35
C LEU A 26 -15.54 0.23 7.51
N ASN A 27 -15.21 0.53 8.75
CA ASN A 27 -14.17 1.51 9.08
C ASN A 27 -12.78 0.89 8.94
N ALA A 28 -11.73 1.71 8.91
CA ALA A 28 -10.38 1.16 9.02
C ALA A 28 -10.19 0.56 10.41
N GLY A 29 -9.50 -0.59 10.49
CA GLY A 29 -9.25 -1.29 11.74
C GLY A 29 -9.62 -2.78 11.71
N PRO A 30 -9.46 -3.46 12.85
CA PRO A 30 -9.77 -4.87 13.00
C PRO A 30 -11.28 -5.12 13.09
N HIS A 31 -11.76 -6.05 12.26
CA HIS A 31 -13.11 -6.56 12.24
C HIS A 31 -13.07 -8.09 12.32
N GLU A 32 -13.96 -8.67 13.10
CA GLU A 32 -14.09 -10.11 13.33
C GLU A 32 -15.51 -10.52 12.98
N PHE A 33 -15.65 -11.26 11.88
CA PHE A 33 -16.94 -11.78 11.41
C PHE A 33 -17.13 -13.21 11.91
N HIS A 34 -18.32 -13.48 12.40
CA HIS A 34 -18.82 -14.80 12.74
C HIS A 34 -19.97 -15.12 11.79
N LEU A 35 -19.71 -16.04 10.86
CA LEU A 35 -20.66 -16.43 9.82
C LEU A 35 -21.06 -17.89 10.02
N TYR A 36 -22.36 -18.13 10.16
CA TYR A 36 -22.96 -19.44 10.35
C TYR A 36 -23.87 -19.71 9.15
N GLY A 37 -23.62 -20.79 8.42
CA GLY A 37 -24.55 -21.29 7.42
C GLY A 37 -25.82 -21.81 8.09
N GLY A 38 -26.93 -21.81 7.35
CA GLY A 38 -28.18 -22.36 7.84
C GLY A 38 -28.04 -23.84 8.18
N ALA A 39 -28.76 -24.26 9.21
CA ALA A 39 -28.99 -25.66 9.54
C ALA A 39 -30.38 -26.09 9.05
N GLU A 40 -30.60 -27.37 8.87
CA GLU A 40 -31.90 -27.87 8.45
C GLU A 40 -32.84 -28.14 9.65
N GLY A 41 -34.16 -28.07 9.41
CA GLY A 41 -35.24 -28.56 10.28
C GLY A 41 -35.41 -30.10 10.34
N ASP A 42 -36.49 -30.54 10.98
CA ASP A 42 -36.70 -31.95 11.33
C ASP A 42 -37.34 -32.78 10.19
N SER A 43 -37.33 -34.10 10.29
CA SER A 43 -38.07 -35.00 9.39
C SER A 43 -39.27 -35.66 10.08
N TYR A 44 -40.30 -36.01 9.31
CA TYR A 44 -41.53 -36.64 9.81
C TYR A 44 -41.82 -37.95 9.06
N LEU A 45 -42.11 -39.01 9.83
CA LEU A 45 -42.52 -40.31 9.32
C LEU A 45 -43.96 -40.58 9.73
N ASN A 46 -44.87 -40.80 8.77
CA ASN A 46 -46.30 -41.00 9.04
C ASN A 46 -46.90 -39.93 9.99
N GLY A 47 -46.48 -38.67 9.84
CA GLY A 47 -46.90 -37.56 10.70
C GLY A 47 -46.26 -37.51 12.10
N THR A 48 -45.35 -38.44 12.44
CA THR A 48 -44.59 -38.43 13.70
C THR A 48 -43.21 -37.81 13.52
N HIS A 49 -42.89 -36.81 14.36
CA HIS A 49 -41.59 -36.14 14.41
C HIS A 49 -40.48 -37.13 14.72
N GLN A 50 -39.41 -37.10 13.93
CA GLN A 50 -38.24 -37.93 14.14
C GLN A 50 -37.18 -37.16 14.93
N ILE A 51 -36.52 -37.84 15.87
CA ILE A 51 -35.55 -37.24 16.82
C ILE A 51 -34.27 -36.72 16.11
N ASN A 52 -34.05 -37.12 14.85
CA ASN A 52 -32.85 -36.76 14.12
C ASN A 52 -32.98 -35.39 13.47
N LYS A 53 -32.01 -34.54 13.82
CA LYS A 53 -31.88 -33.18 13.29
C LYS A 53 -31.28 -33.20 11.89
N GLY A 54 -31.66 -32.18 11.13
CA GLY A 54 -31.09 -31.89 9.83
C GLY A 54 -29.59 -31.62 9.83
N GLY A 55 -29.01 -31.56 8.64
CA GLY A 55 -27.60 -31.21 8.44
C GLY A 55 -27.30 -29.84 9.03
N ARG A 56 -26.21 -29.73 9.80
CA ARG A 56 -25.76 -28.46 10.41
C ARG A 56 -25.05 -27.59 9.37
N GLY A 57 -25.15 -26.27 9.45
CA GLY A 57 -24.34 -25.37 8.61
C GLY A 57 -22.87 -25.25 9.07
N THR A 58 -22.01 -24.70 8.21
CA THR A 58 -20.60 -24.41 8.52
C THR A 58 -20.45 -23.13 9.35
N TYR A 59 -19.49 -23.09 10.27
CA TYR A 59 -19.07 -21.86 10.96
C TYR A 59 -17.72 -21.34 10.42
N ILE A 60 -17.71 -20.08 9.98
CA ILE A 60 -16.53 -19.36 9.54
C ILE A 60 -16.27 -18.20 10.49
N LYS A 61 -15.07 -18.18 11.06
CA LYS A 61 -14.53 -17.04 11.78
C LYS A 61 -13.51 -16.31 10.91
N LEU A 62 -13.80 -15.07 10.55
CA LEU A 62 -12.98 -14.29 9.63
C LEU A 62 -12.47 -13.02 10.32
N TYR A 63 -11.15 -12.83 10.29
CA TYR A 63 -10.48 -11.65 10.82
C TYR A 63 -10.03 -10.77 9.67
N LEU A 64 -10.58 -9.56 9.59
CA LEU A 64 -10.25 -8.57 8.60
C LEU A 64 -9.53 -7.39 9.26
N ASN A 65 -8.41 -6.97 8.67
CA ASN A 65 -7.80 -5.70 9.00
C ASN A 65 -7.96 -4.77 7.80
N VAL A 66 -8.91 -3.85 7.95
CA VAL A 66 -9.34 -2.94 6.90
C VAL A 66 -8.43 -1.71 6.90
N LYS A 67 -7.84 -1.38 5.75
CA LYS A 67 -6.89 -0.25 5.64
C LYS A 67 -7.57 1.11 5.52
N TYR A 68 -8.74 1.16 4.87
CA TYR A 68 -9.47 2.38 4.53
C TYR A 68 -10.83 2.42 5.21
N HIS A 69 -11.44 3.59 5.28
CA HIS A 69 -12.80 3.76 5.79
C HIS A 69 -13.84 3.56 4.69
N ASP A 70 -15.08 3.50 5.13
CA ASP A 70 -16.27 3.49 4.28
C ASP A 70 -16.25 2.41 3.20
N ILE A 71 -15.69 1.23 3.54
CA ILE A 71 -15.67 0.09 2.62
C ILE A 71 -17.04 -0.62 2.71
N PRO A 72 -17.88 -0.60 1.66
CA PRO A 72 -19.19 -1.22 1.70
C PRO A 72 -19.08 -2.74 1.92
N TYR A 73 -19.92 -3.24 2.83
CA TYR A 73 -20.11 -4.67 3.05
C TYR A 73 -21.59 -5.05 2.95
N GLU A 74 -21.83 -6.30 2.59
CA GLU A 74 -23.14 -6.94 2.62
C GLU A 74 -23.00 -8.33 3.23
N VAL A 75 -23.85 -8.66 4.19
CA VAL A 75 -24.01 -10.02 4.71
C VAL A 75 -25.40 -10.53 4.36
N ILE A 76 -25.44 -11.55 3.52
CA ILE A 76 -26.66 -12.31 3.22
C ILE A 76 -26.71 -13.49 4.17
N VAL A 77 -27.72 -13.54 5.03
CA VAL A 77 -27.82 -14.51 6.12
C VAL A 77 -28.52 -15.78 5.63
N GLY A 78 -27.85 -16.93 5.83
CA GLY A 78 -28.39 -18.27 5.62
C GLY A 78 -29.39 -18.63 6.72
N GLU A 79 -30.65 -18.74 6.34
CA GLU A 79 -31.75 -19.26 7.12
C GLU A 79 -31.80 -20.79 7.09
N ASN A 80 -32.42 -21.32 8.13
CA ASN A 80 -32.64 -22.74 8.29
C ASN A 80 -33.69 -23.26 7.29
N GLY A 81 -33.59 -24.54 6.93
CA GLY A 81 -34.65 -25.22 6.18
C GLY A 81 -35.94 -25.33 7.00
N ILE A 82 -37.11 -25.09 6.39
CA ILE A 82 -38.40 -25.11 7.09
C ILE A 82 -39.11 -26.43 6.81
N SER A 83 -39.23 -27.26 7.85
CA SER A 83 -39.96 -28.53 7.78
C SER A 83 -41.45 -28.33 8.05
N HIS A 84 -42.31 -28.78 7.14
CA HIS A 84 -43.76 -28.76 7.30
C HIS A 84 -44.30 -30.13 7.73
N LEU A 85 -45.49 -30.16 8.33
CA LEU A 85 -46.20 -31.40 8.66
C LEU A 85 -46.83 -32.06 7.41
N ILE A 86 -47.09 -31.28 6.35
CA ILE A 86 -47.75 -31.71 5.11
C ILE A 86 -47.09 -30.98 3.94
N GLY A 87 -46.79 -31.72 2.86
CA GLY A 87 -46.18 -31.17 1.65
C GLY A 87 -44.64 -31.12 1.69
N PRO A 88 -43.98 -30.69 0.59
CA PRO A 88 -42.53 -30.56 0.58
C PRO A 88 -42.08 -29.42 1.50
N SER A 89 -41.08 -29.71 2.34
CA SER A 89 -40.40 -28.73 3.19
C SER A 89 -39.81 -27.58 2.34
N GLN A 90 -40.05 -26.33 2.78
CA GLN A 90 -39.52 -25.15 2.09
C GLN A 90 -38.03 -25.04 2.33
N SER A 91 -37.29 -24.60 1.32
CA SER A 91 -35.84 -24.45 1.41
C SER A 91 -35.43 -23.25 2.25
N GLY A 92 -34.25 -23.35 2.86
CA GLY A 92 -33.62 -22.25 3.57
C GLY A 92 -33.14 -21.17 2.59
N PHE A 93 -33.40 -19.91 2.94
CA PHE A 93 -32.86 -18.76 2.21
C PHE A 93 -31.37 -18.53 2.56
N PRO A 94 -30.51 -18.04 1.67
CA PRO A 94 -30.61 -18.15 0.23
C PRO A 94 -30.14 -19.54 -0.22
N ASN A 95 -30.62 -19.96 -1.39
CA ASN A 95 -30.01 -21.05 -2.17
C ASN A 95 -30.12 -22.47 -1.59
N GLY A 96 -30.92 -22.72 -0.54
CA GLY A 96 -31.26 -24.07 -0.12
C GLY A 96 -32.10 -24.81 -1.17
N GLY A 97 -31.96 -26.14 -1.25
CA GLY A 97 -32.77 -27.00 -2.09
C GLY A 97 -34.10 -27.39 -1.45
N LEU A 98 -35.17 -27.53 -2.24
CA LEU A 98 -36.48 -27.99 -1.78
C LEU A 98 -36.46 -29.48 -1.47
N ALA A 99 -37.25 -29.91 -0.49
CA ALA A 99 -37.51 -31.33 -0.28
C ALA A 99 -38.44 -31.90 -1.37
N GLY A 100 -38.29 -33.18 -1.69
CA GLY A 100 -39.21 -33.89 -2.58
C GLY A 100 -40.58 -34.10 -1.94
N LYS A 101 -41.63 -34.25 -2.77
CA LYS A 101 -42.99 -34.53 -2.28
C LYS A 101 -43.22 -36.04 -2.15
N SER A 102 -43.82 -36.47 -1.05
CA SER A 102 -44.43 -37.80 -0.90
C SER A 102 -45.77 -37.85 -1.64
N LEU A 103 -45.90 -38.72 -2.64
CA LEU A 103 -47.14 -38.84 -3.42
C LEU A 103 -48.30 -39.47 -2.62
N GLU A 104 -47.99 -40.26 -1.58
CA GLU A 104 -48.98 -40.77 -0.62
C GLU A 104 -49.24 -39.84 0.58
N GLU A 105 -48.59 -38.67 0.63
CA GLU A 105 -48.70 -37.65 1.71
C GLU A 105 -48.40 -38.15 3.14
N LYS A 106 -47.70 -39.26 3.30
CA LYS A 106 -47.36 -39.85 4.61
C LYS A 106 -45.98 -39.42 5.16
N ASN A 107 -45.03 -39.10 4.28
CA ASN A 107 -43.63 -38.87 4.66
C ASN A 107 -43.17 -37.46 4.31
N VAL A 108 -42.54 -36.78 5.27
CA VAL A 108 -41.90 -35.48 5.03
C VAL A 108 -40.41 -35.60 5.35
N VAL A 109 -39.60 -35.32 4.34
CA VAL A 109 -38.14 -35.19 4.50
C VAL A 109 -37.78 -33.73 4.60
N GLY A 110 -36.66 -33.43 5.22
CA GLY A 110 -36.29 -32.04 5.39
C GLY A 110 -35.57 -31.46 4.16
N SER A 111 -35.50 -30.14 4.16
CA SER A 111 -35.03 -29.33 3.05
C SER A 111 -33.57 -28.94 3.19
N GLY A 112 -33.01 -28.37 2.13
CA GLY A 112 -31.69 -27.79 2.18
C GLY A 112 -31.69 -26.46 2.89
N ALA A 113 -30.71 -26.23 3.76
CA ALA A 113 -30.52 -24.94 4.41
C ALA A 113 -29.73 -23.96 3.54
N GLY A 114 -29.90 -22.67 3.80
CA GLY A 114 -29.25 -21.63 3.02
C GLY A 114 -27.80 -21.35 3.44
N SER A 115 -27.02 -20.78 2.53
CA SER A 115 -25.63 -20.38 2.82
C SER A 115 -25.53 -18.93 3.27
N THR A 116 -24.68 -18.64 4.26
CA THR A 116 -24.37 -17.25 4.64
C THR A 116 -23.23 -16.71 3.78
N VAL A 117 -23.43 -15.54 3.18
CA VAL A 117 -22.47 -14.92 2.25
C VAL A 117 -22.04 -13.55 2.78
N LEU A 118 -20.73 -13.34 2.91
CA LEU A 118 -20.14 -12.03 3.14
C LEU A 118 -19.57 -11.48 1.84
N LYS A 119 -20.02 -10.30 1.45
CA LYS A 119 -19.45 -9.50 0.37
C LYS A 119 -18.81 -8.24 0.91
N ILE A 120 -17.71 -7.83 0.30
CA ILE A 120 -17.04 -6.56 0.54
C ILE A 120 -16.72 -5.94 -0.81
N ASN A 121 -17.05 -4.67 -1.03
CA ASN A 121 -16.97 -4.02 -2.34
C ASN A 121 -17.67 -4.83 -3.44
N ASN A 122 -18.83 -5.42 -3.11
CA ASN A 122 -19.61 -6.29 -4.01
C ASN A 122 -18.88 -7.57 -4.48
N GLN A 123 -17.74 -7.91 -3.87
CA GLN A 123 -17.02 -9.16 -4.12
C GLN A 123 -17.28 -10.14 -3.00
N VAL A 124 -17.57 -11.40 -3.35
CA VAL A 124 -17.74 -12.48 -2.36
C VAL A 124 -16.40 -12.74 -1.68
N VAL A 125 -16.38 -12.60 -0.35
CA VAL A 125 -15.19 -12.79 0.50
C VAL A 125 -15.27 -14.11 1.23
N ALA A 126 -16.44 -14.46 1.76
CA ALA A 126 -16.64 -15.73 2.45
C ALA A 126 -18.04 -16.27 2.20
N VAL A 127 -18.15 -17.60 2.08
CA VAL A 127 -19.41 -18.34 2.02
C VAL A 127 -19.35 -19.46 3.05
N ALA A 128 -20.25 -19.42 4.04
CA ALA A 128 -20.48 -20.51 4.97
C ALA A 128 -21.60 -21.40 4.43
N ALA A 129 -21.29 -22.66 4.16
CA ALA A 129 -22.22 -23.61 3.54
C ALA A 129 -23.42 -23.94 4.44
N GLY A 130 -24.57 -24.12 3.80
CA GLY A 130 -25.77 -24.68 4.43
C GLY A 130 -25.68 -26.21 4.55
N GLY A 131 -26.36 -26.74 5.56
CA GLY A 131 -26.55 -28.18 5.73
C GLY A 131 -27.55 -28.77 4.72
N GLY A 132 -27.38 -30.05 4.42
CA GLY A 132 -28.30 -30.83 3.58
C GLY A 132 -29.33 -31.59 4.41
N GLY A 133 -30.40 -31.94 3.72
CA GLY A 133 -31.61 -32.63 4.15
C GLY A 133 -31.45 -33.95 4.93
N ALA A 134 -32.26 -34.18 5.96
CA ALA A 134 -32.45 -35.38 6.76
C ALA A 134 -33.62 -36.21 6.22
N VAL A 135 -33.49 -37.51 6.41
CA VAL A 135 -34.46 -38.50 5.92
C VAL A 135 -34.73 -39.50 7.01
N MET A 136 -35.93 -39.48 7.59
CA MET A 136 -36.38 -40.42 8.62
C MET A 136 -35.40 -40.54 9.79
N ASN A 137 -34.75 -41.69 9.95
CA ASN A 137 -33.80 -41.96 11.02
C ASN A 137 -32.34 -41.60 10.65
N TYR A 138 -32.11 -41.04 9.46
CA TYR A 138 -30.80 -40.59 9.01
C TYR A 138 -30.68 -39.08 9.15
N SER A 139 -29.64 -38.65 9.86
CA SER A 139 -29.27 -37.23 9.94
C SER A 139 -28.84 -36.69 8.58
N GLY A 140 -29.11 -35.40 8.35
CA GLY A 140 -28.70 -34.72 7.13
C GLY A 140 -27.19 -34.46 7.08
N SER A 141 -26.69 -34.16 5.87
CA SER A 141 -25.27 -33.91 5.64
C SER A 141 -24.84 -32.55 6.22
N PRO A 142 -23.81 -32.46 7.07
CA PRO A 142 -23.31 -31.19 7.59
C PRO A 142 -22.66 -30.35 6.49
N GLY A 143 -22.60 -29.03 6.66
CA GLY A 143 -22.02 -28.07 5.74
C GLY A 143 -20.58 -28.41 5.37
N GLY A 144 -20.27 -28.36 4.08
CA GLY A 144 -18.95 -28.67 3.54
C GLY A 144 -17.95 -27.53 3.72
N GLY A 145 -16.66 -27.86 3.63
CA GLY A 145 -15.59 -26.88 3.71
C GLY A 145 -15.11 -26.39 2.35
N ILE A 146 -13.90 -25.85 2.34
CA ILE A 146 -13.27 -25.40 1.09
C ILE A 146 -12.96 -26.62 0.23
N ASN A 147 -13.59 -26.69 -0.95
CA ASN A 147 -13.43 -27.75 -1.95
C ASN A 147 -13.89 -29.16 -1.52
N TYR A 148 -14.70 -29.30 -0.47
CA TYR A 148 -15.29 -30.58 -0.09
C TYR A 148 -16.70 -30.42 0.46
N ASN A 149 -17.49 -31.49 0.38
CA ASN A 149 -18.79 -31.63 1.03
C ASN A 149 -18.87 -32.96 1.76
N TYR A 150 -20.03 -33.22 2.35
CA TYR A 150 -20.34 -34.51 2.95
C TYR A 150 -21.42 -35.23 2.14
N VAL A 151 -21.17 -36.52 1.90
CA VAL A 151 -22.01 -37.40 1.07
C VAL A 151 -22.18 -38.73 1.79
N PHE A 152 -23.36 -39.33 1.67
CA PHE A 152 -23.60 -40.69 2.15
C PHE A 152 -23.12 -41.71 1.12
N VAL A 153 -22.11 -42.52 1.50
CA VAL A 153 -21.59 -43.63 0.71
C VAL A 153 -21.63 -44.89 1.58
N ASN A 154 -22.20 -45.98 1.05
CA ASN A 154 -22.35 -47.25 1.78
C ASN A 154 -22.97 -47.10 3.19
N ASN A 155 -24.02 -46.30 3.31
CA ASN A 155 -24.70 -45.96 4.57
C ASN A 155 -23.87 -45.22 5.62
N SER A 156 -22.73 -44.66 5.23
CA SER A 156 -21.87 -43.85 6.10
C SER A 156 -21.68 -42.46 5.52
N LEU A 157 -21.72 -41.44 6.38
CA LEU A 157 -21.39 -40.08 5.99
C LEU A 157 -19.87 -39.99 5.77
N GLN A 158 -19.47 -39.50 4.61
CA GLN A 158 -18.06 -39.35 4.25
C GLN A 158 -17.78 -37.98 3.69
N LYS A 159 -16.60 -37.44 4.03
CA LYS A 159 -16.04 -36.26 3.38
C LYS A 159 -15.71 -36.61 1.93
N ASN A 160 -16.12 -35.76 1.00
CA ASN A 160 -15.89 -35.97 -0.43
C ASN A 160 -15.40 -34.70 -1.12
N GLU A 161 -14.37 -34.85 -1.94
CA GLU A 161 -13.72 -33.77 -2.71
C GLU A 161 -14.06 -33.85 -4.20
N ASN A 162 -14.81 -34.86 -4.63
CA ASN A 162 -15.14 -35.07 -6.02
C ASN A 162 -16.20 -34.05 -6.50
N ARG A 163 -15.80 -33.22 -7.48
CA ARG A 163 -16.63 -32.19 -8.15
C ARG A 163 -17.97 -32.69 -8.67
N LEU A 164 -18.10 -33.98 -8.99
CA LEU A 164 -19.36 -34.58 -9.46
C LEU A 164 -20.46 -34.60 -8.40
N PHE A 165 -20.12 -34.38 -7.13
CA PHE A 165 -21.08 -34.36 -6.02
C PHE A 165 -21.48 -32.93 -5.61
N PHE A 166 -21.29 -31.97 -6.51
CA PHE A 166 -21.71 -30.60 -6.33
C PHE A 166 -22.65 -30.17 -7.46
N SER A 167 -23.52 -29.23 -7.15
CA SER A 167 -24.20 -28.41 -8.13
C SER A 167 -23.18 -27.53 -8.86
N SER A 168 -23.46 -27.22 -10.13
CA SER A 168 -22.70 -26.23 -10.90
C SER A 168 -23.03 -24.79 -10.51
N SER A 169 -23.94 -24.58 -9.56
CA SER A 169 -24.38 -23.28 -9.05
C SER A 169 -24.31 -23.23 -7.52
N GLU A 170 -24.50 -22.04 -6.94
CA GLU A 170 -24.68 -21.82 -5.50
C GLU A 170 -25.93 -22.48 -4.90
N PHE A 171 -26.91 -22.86 -5.75
CA PHE A 171 -28.16 -23.47 -5.35
C PHE A 171 -27.99 -24.95 -5.03
N GLY A 172 -28.45 -25.35 -3.85
CA GLY A 172 -28.64 -26.74 -3.50
C GLY A 172 -29.69 -27.39 -4.39
N GLY A 173 -29.39 -28.60 -4.87
CA GLY A 173 -30.31 -29.39 -5.66
C GLY A 173 -31.58 -29.76 -4.89
N ASN A 174 -32.71 -29.73 -5.60
CA ASN A 174 -33.99 -30.18 -5.05
C ASN A 174 -34.03 -31.70 -4.93
N GLY A 175 -34.64 -32.18 -3.85
CA GLY A 175 -34.95 -33.59 -3.69
C GLY A 175 -36.00 -34.06 -4.68
N THR A 176 -35.91 -35.33 -5.09
CA THR A 176 -36.86 -35.92 -6.05
C THR A 176 -38.08 -36.49 -5.33
N SER A 177 -39.27 -36.27 -5.88
CA SER A 177 -40.52 -36.82 -5.35
C SER A 177 -40.58 -38.35 -5.49
N SER A 178 -41.29 -39.02 -4.58
CA SER A 178 -41.45 -40.48 -4.59
C SER A 178 -42.80 -40.90 -4.00
N GLU A 179 -43.28 -42.08 -4.39
CA GLU A 179 -44.42 -42.74 -3.75
C GLU A 179 -44.09 -43.25 -2.34
N CYS A 180 -42.81 -43.55 -2.08
CA CYS A 180 -42.33 -44.05 -0.80
C CYS A 180 -41.63 -42.95 0.02
N ILE A 181 -40.28 -42.94 0.01
CA ILE A 181 -39.47 -41.97 0.71
C ILE A 181 -38.98 -40.92 -0.29
N PRO A 182 -39.43 -39.67 -0.21
CA PRO A 182 -38.94 -38.61 -1.08
C PRO A 182 -37.47 -38.28 -0.79
N GLY A 183 -36.78 -37.72 -1.77
CA GLY A 183 -35.44 -37.20 -1.60
C GLY A 183 -35.42 -35.89 -0.81
N SER A 184 -34.43 -35.70 0.04
CA SER A 184 -34.25 -34.48 0.81
C SER A 184 -33.60 -33.36 -0.02
N GLY A 185 -33.76 -32.11 0.42
CA GLY A 185 -33.18 -30.95 -0.27
C GLY A 185 -31.72 -30.72 0.11
N ALA A 186 -30.87 -30.33 -0.85
CA ALA A 186 -29.44 -30.13 -0.60
C ALA A 186 -29.10 -28.72 -0.07
N GLY A 187 -28.03 -28.61 0.71
CA GLY A 187 -27.58 -27.34 1.25
C GLY A 187 -27.04 -26.38 0.19
N GLY A 188 -27.30 -25.09 0.35
CA GLY A 188 -26.68 -24.03 -0.46
C GLY A 188 -25.19 -23.83 -0.12
N GLY A 189 -24.44 -23.20 -1.01
CA GLY A 189 -23.02 -22.94 -0.77
C GLY A 189 -22.34 -22.18 -1.90
N TYR A 190 -21.00 -22.17 -1.90
CA TYR A 190 -20.23 -21.66 -3.03
C TYR A 190 -20.42 -22.55 -4.26
N LEU A 191 -20.39 -23.85 -4.04
CA LEU A 191 -21.05 -24.84 -4.88
C LEU A 191 -22.12 -25.51 -4.02
N GLY A 192 -23.37 -25.49 -4.47
CA GLY A 192 -24.49 -26.13 -3.80
C GLY A 192 -24.35 -27.66 -3.79
N GLY A 193 -25.07 -28.32 -2.90
CA GLY A 193 -25.13 -29.79 -2.86
C GLY A 193 -26.05 -30.38 -3.92
N ILE A 194 -26.06 -31.71 -4.02
CA ILE A 194 -26.97 -32.50 -4.87
C ILE A 194 -28.15 -33.00 -4.04
N GLY A 195 -29.36 -32.81 -4.57
CA GLY A 195 -30.60 -33.24 -3.92
C GLY A 195 -30.72 -34.76 -3.85
N GLY A 196 -31.43 -35.25 -2.85
CA GLY A 196 -31.64 -36.68 -2.64
C GLY A 196 -32.47 -37.33 -3.74
N ILE A 197 -32.21 -38.61 -3.97
CA ILE A 197 -32.97 -39.46 -4.90
C ILE A 197 -33.96 -40.31 -4.11
N GLY A 198 -35.24 -39.97 -4.22
CA GLY A 198 -36.35 -40.69 -3.58
C GLY A 198 -36.34 -42.18 -3.95
N THR A 199 -36.69 -43.03 -2.98
CA THR A 199 -36.52 -44.48 -3.11
C THR A 199 -37.55 -45.26 -2.28
N CYS A 200 -37.92 -46.44 -2.78
CA CYS A 200 -38.68 -47.46 -2.04
C CYS A 200 -37.78 -48.57 -1.48
N LYS A 201 -36.49 -48.56 -1.80
CA LYS A 201 -35.55 -49.64 -1.50
C LYS A 201 -34.74 -49.30 -0.25
N PHE A 202 -34.81 -50.18 0.75
CA PHE A 202 -33.91 -50.13 1.91
C PHE A 202 -32.48 -50.56 1.51
N PRO A 203 -31.42 -49.91 2.01
CA PRO A 203 -31.40 -48.72 2.88
C PRO A 203 -31.74 -47.42 2.13
N TYR A 204 -32.46 -46.51 2.79
CA TYR A 204 -33.02 -45.29 2.19
C TYR A 204 -32.01 -44.14 2.02
N THR A 205 -30.71 -44.44 2.09
CA THR A 205 -29.65 -43.42 2.12
C THR A 205 -29.48 -42.69 0.79
N SER A 206 -29.99 -43.23 -0.32
CA SER A 206 -30.04 -42.51 -1.60
C SER A 206 -30.96 -41.29 -1.55
N ALA A 207 -31.93 -41.27 -0.64
CA ALA A 207 -32.82 -40.13 -0.44
C ALA A 207 -32.14 -38.99 0.33
N LEU A 208 -30.97 -39.20 0.93
CA LEU A 208 -30.20 -38.14 1.59
C LEU A 208 -29.47 -37.30 0.54
N SER A 209 -29.63 -35.99 0.65
CA SER A 209 -28.89 -35.01 -0.13
C SER A 209 -27.49 -34.74 0.42
N THR A 210 -26.64 -34.16 -0.42
CA THR A 210 -25.33 -33.66 0.01
C THR A 210 -25.43 -32.24 0.57
N SER A 211 -24.39 -31.80 1.28
CA SER A 211 -24.25 -30.40 1.68
C SER A 211 -23.67 -29.53 0.56
N GLY A 212 -23.76 -28.21 0.72
CA GLY A 212 -22.97 -27.26 -0.06
C GLY A 212 -21.49 -27.24 0.37
N SER A 213 -20.68 -26.46 -0.35
CA SER A 213 -19.28 -26.14 0.01
C SER A 213 -19.11 -24.72 0.50
N SER A 214 -18.10 -24.52 1.34
CA SER A 214 -17.69 -23.20 1.82
C SER A 214 -16.60 -22.60 0.93
N PHE A 215 -16.44 -21.28 0.97
CA PHE A 215 -15.45 -20.55 0.18
C PHE A 215 -14.86 -19.37 0.95
N ILE A 216 -13.58 -19.08 0.71
CA ILE A 216 -12.91 -17.88 1.20
C ILE A 216 -12.03 -17.31 0.10
N ASN A 217 -12.17 -16.00 -0.17
CA ASN A 217 -11.39 -15.32 -1.18
C ASN A 217 -10.03 -14.85 -0.65
N THR A 218 -8.99 -15.46 -1.25
CA THR A 218 -7.56 -15.19 -1.23
C THR A 218 -7.07 -13.73 -1.41
N ASN A 219 -7.76 -12.97 -2.23
CA ASN A 219 -7.10 -11.96 -3.05
C ASN A 219 -7.81 -10.62 -2.99
N LEU A 220 -7.74 -9.93 -1.85
CA LEU A 220 -8.29 -8.60 -1.64
C LEU A 220 -7.17 -7.57 -1.41
N ASN A 221 -6.90 -6.72 -2.40
CA ASN A 221 -5.77 -5.78 -2.36
C ASN A 221 -5.89 -4.72 -1.23
N ALA A 222 -7.12 -4.37 -0.84
CA ALA A 222 -7.41 -3.34 0.16
C ALA A 222 -7.49 -3.87 1.60
N ILE A 223 -7.45 -5.20 1.81
CA ILE A 223 -7.76 -5.82 3.11
C ILE A 223 -6.72 -6.90 3.38
N ARG A 224 -6.02 -6.81 4.53
CA ARG A 224 -5.25 -7.96 5.04
C ARG A 224 -6.21 -8.80 5.87
N TYR A 225 -6.25 -10.10 5.66
CA TYR A 225 -7.16 -10.94 6.41
C TYR A 225 -6.54 -12.29 6.75
N SER A 226 -7.09 -12.90 7.78
CA SER A 226 -6.82 -14.28 8.19
C SER A 226 -8.15 -14.90 8.59
N TYR A 227 -8.25 -16.22 8.55
CA TYR A 227 -9.50 -16.90 8.85
C TYR A 227 -9.25 -18.20 9.60
N LYS A 228 -10.26 -18.62 10.35
CA LYS A 228 -10.35 -19.95 10.93
C LYS A 228 -11.71 -20.51 10.57
N ILE A 229 -11.72 -21.58 9.78
CA ILE A 229 -12.94 -22.37 9.58
C ILE A 229 -12.99 -23.38 10.72
N VAL A 230 -14.08 -23.38 11.47
CA VAL A 230 -14.32 -24.36 12.51
C VAL A 230 -15.45 -25.26 12.04
N MET A 231 -15.07 -26.50 11.75
CA MET A 231 -15.99 -27.58 11.44
C MET A 231 -16.22 -28.37 12.72
N ASP A 232 -17.04 -27.82 13.62
CA ASP A 232 -17.32 -28.53 14.86
C ASP A 232 -18.43 -29.56 14.62
N GLU A 233 -18.04 -30.83 14.54
CA GLU A 233 -18.95 -31.97 14.40
C GLU A 233 -19.87 -32.13 15.64
N LEU A 234 -19.49 -31.56 16.80
CA LEU A 234 -20.25 -31.67 18.05
C LEU A 234 -21.12 -30.44 18.37
N HIS A 235 -20.75 -29.22 17.98
CA HIS A 235 -21.54 -28.02 18.27
C HIS A 235 -22.64 -27.72 17.23
N SER A 236 -23.86 -27.47 17.72
CA SER A 236 -25.01 -27.13 16.88
C SER A 236 -25.08 -25.61 16.70
N TYR A 237 -24.66 -25.11 15.54
CA TYR A 237 -24.72 -23.68 15.21
C TYR A 237 -26.10 -23.21 14.72
N ALA A 238 -27.12 -24.08 14.76
CA ALA A 238 -28.46 -23.81 14.24
C ALA A 238 -29.18 -22.62 14.90
N ASN A 239 -28.70 -22.18 16.06
CA ASN A 239 -29.26 -21.09 16.86
C ASN A 239 -28.25 -19.95 17.12
N GLU A 240 -27.04 -20.00 16.56
CA GLU A 240 -26.07 -18.92 16.76
C GLU A 240 -26.31 -17.80 15.74
N MET A 241 -26.31 -16.55 16.22
CA MET A 241 -26.55 -15.39 15.37
C MET A 241 -25.27 -14.96 14.66
N ASN A 242 -25.40 -14.74 13.35
CA ASN A 242 -24.38 -14.09 12.55
C ASN A 242 -24.06 -12.71 13.13
N LYS A 243 -22.77 -12.40 13.31
CA LYS A 243 -22.35 -11.14 13.93
C LYS A 243 -21.00 -10.65 13.42
N MET A 244 -20.78 -9.36 13.58
CA MET A 244 -19.49 -8.71 13.41
C MET A 244 -19.09 -8.05 14.73
N ILE A 245 -17.87 -8.32 15.18
CA ILE A 245 -17.23 -7.64 16.30
C ILE A 245 -16.16 -6.73 15.73
N TYR A 246 -16.14 -5.46 16.12
CA TYR A 246 -15.15 -4.52 15.61
C TYR A 246 -14.79 -3.49 16.68
N SER A 247 -13.67 -2.81 16.48
CA SER A 247 -13.31 -1.67 17.32
C SER A 247 -13.59 -0.38 16.57
N ASN A 248 -14.22 0.59 17.25
CA ASN A 248 -14.34 1.95 16.74
C ASN A 248 -13.01 2.68 16.63
N CYS A 249 -11.93 2.13 17.21
CA CYS A 249 -10.60 2.70 17.11
C CYS A 249 -9.90 2.15 15.87
N GLY A 250 -9.40 3.05 15.01
CA GLY A 250 -8.54 2.68 13.88
C GLY A 250 -7.32 1.88 14.34
N TYR A 251 -6.74 1.04 13.47
CA TYR A 251 -5.64 0.12 13.85
C TYR A 251 -4.39 0.81 14.42
N MET A 252 -4.20 2.11 14.12
CA MET A 252 -3.11 2.93 14.66
C MET A 252 -3.40 3.48 16.05
N CYS A 253 -4.54 3.12 16.64
CA CYS A 253 -5.10 3.73 17.84
C CYS A 253 -5.50 2.67 18.87
N ASP A 254 -4.93 2.76 20.08
CA ASP A 254 -5.27 1.88 21.20
C ASP A 254 -6.37 2.46 22.11
N ARG A 255 -6.58 3.78 22.10
CA ARG A 255 -7.70 4.45 22.78
C ARG A 255 -8.25 5.57 21.92
N CYS A 256 -9.55 5.58 21.67
CA CYS A 256 -10.22 6.59 20.86
C CYS A 256 -11.50 7.09 21.53
N ASN A 257 -11.88 8.33 21.20
CA ASN A 257 -13.18 8.91 21.54
C ASN A 257 -14.02 9.01 20.25
N GLY A 258 -14.68 7.91 19.89
CA GLY A 258 -15.40 7.76 18.63
C GLY A 258 -14.49 7.45 17.43
N ILE A 259 -15.08 7.41 16.23
CA ILE A 259 -14.45 6.88 14.99
C ILE A 259 -13.29 7.76 14.48
N ARG A 260 -13.24 9.04 14.87
CA ARG A 260 -12.36 10.06 14.26
C ARG A 260 -11.34 10.71 15.19
N GLN A 261 -11.27 10.31 16.45
CA GLN A 261 -10.36 10.93 17.43
C GLN A 261 -9.56 9.86 18.17
N CYS A 262 -8.25 9.83 17.94
CA CYS A 262 -7.35 8.94 18.65
C CYS A 262 -6.72 9.65 19.86
N ASP A 263 -6.98 9.12 21.04
CA ASP A 263 -6.45 9.62 22.32
C ASP A 263 -5.11 8.97 22.68
N LEU A 264 -4.87 7.74 22.22
CA LEU A 264 -3.61 7.01 22.44
C LEU A 264 -3.24 6.18 21.20
N CYS A 265 -2.07 6.45 20.62
CA CYS A 265 -1.55 5.69 19.50
C CYS A 265 -1.14 4.28 19.89
N ALA A 266 -1.35 3.32 18.99
CA ALA A 266 -0.90 1.96 19.16
C ALA A 266 0.64 1.86 19.16
N SER A 267 1.18 0.81 19.79
CA SER A 267 2.63 0.59 19.83
C SER A 267 3.27 0.64 18.44
N GLY A 268 4.27 1.51 18.26
CA GLY A 268 4.94 1.76 16.98
C GLY A 268 4.35 2.91 16.14
N TYR A 269 3.31 3.58 16.64
CA TYR A 269 2.71 4.79 16.07
C TYR A 269 2.89 5.98 17.03
N ILE A 270 3.03 7.19 16.48
CA ILE A 270 3.40 8.42 17.19
C ILE A 270 2.28 9.45 17.03
N TYR A 271 1.98 10.19 18.11
CA TYR A 271 0.96 11.22 18.05
C TYR A 271 1.43 12.44 17.23
N SER A 272 0.67 12.83 16.21
CA SER A 272 0.91 13.98 15.33
C SER A 272 -0.36 14.86 15.27
N PRO A 273 -0.41 15.98 16.01
CA PRO A 273 -1.52 16.92 15.89
C PRO A 273 -1.58 17.54 14.47
N ASN A 274 -2.79 17.76 13.95
CA ASN A 274 -3.07 18.36 12.62
C ASN A 274 -2.80 17.46 11.40
N PHE A 275 -3.25 16.21 11.47
CA PHE A 275 -3.15 15.25 10.37
C PHE A 275 -4.21 15.47 9.26
N SER A 276 -4.30 16.67 8.68
CA SER A 276 -5.28 16.99 7.61
C SER A 276 -4.81 16.73 6.17
N ASP A 277 -3.50 16.59 5.92
CA ASP A 277 -2.98 16.71 4.53
C ASP A 277 -2.00 15.60 4.09
N CYS A 278 -2.00 14.42 4.71
CA CYS A 278 -1.12 13.33 4.25
C CYS A 278 -1.80 12.46 3.17
N CYS A 279 -2.17 13.10 2.06
CA CYS A 279 -2.46 12.46 0.78
C CYS A 279 -1.71 13.18 -0.35
N SER A 280 -0.38 13.35 -0.23
CA SER A 280 0.47 13.24 -1.41
C SER A 280 0.71 11.76 -1.68
N VAL A 281 -0.35 11.07 -2.12
CA VAL A 281 -0.19 9.76 -2.76
C VAL A 281 0.67 10.00 -4.00
N SER A 282 1.82 9.36 -4.06
CA SER A 282 2.63 9.28 -5.27
C SER A 282 1.75 8.76 -6.42
N ILE A 283 1.73 9.49 -7.54
CA ILE A 283 0.93 9.26 -8.75
C ILE A 283 1.04 7.81 -9.31
N ILE A 284 2.01 7.03 -8.86
CA ILE A 284 2.32 5.68 -9.32
C ILE A 284 1.31 4.63 -8.81
N ASP A 285 0.67 4.83 -7.65
CA ASP A 285 -0.23 3.81 -7.07
C ASP A 285 -1.67 3.82 -7.63
N ILE A 286 -2.04 4.81 -8.46
CA ILE A 286 -3.42 5.01 -8.95
C ILE A 286 -3.71 4.24 -10.25
N VAL A 287 -2.70 3.68 -10.93
CA VAL A 287 -2.86 3.12 -12.30
C VAL A 287 -3.56 1.74 -12.34
N LYS A 288 -4.14 1.24 -11.23
CA LYS A 288 -4.75 -0.10 -11.18
C LYS A 288 -6.20 -0.19 -10.70
N LEU A 289 -7.03 0.86 -10.80
CA LEU A 289 -8.47 0.72 -10.58
C LEU A 289 -9.32 1.38 -11.68
N PRO A 290 -10.47 0.77 -12.06
CA PRO A 290 -11.24 1.20 -13.22
C PRO A 290 -11.86 2.57 -12.99
N LEU A 291 -11.64 3.46 -13.95
CA LEU A 291 -12.25 4.78 -14.06
C LEU A 291 -13.76 4.61 -14.25
N ASN A 292 -14.57 4.88 -13.21
CA ASN A 292 -15.92 5.45 -13.35
C ASN A 292 -16.56 5.69 -11.97
N HIS A 293 -16.03 6.61 -11.18
CA HIS A 293 -16.84 7.47 -10.29
C HIS A 293 -16.12 8.79 -10.10
N ARG A 294 -16.57 9.82 -10.83
CA ARG A 294 -16.16 11.22 -10.65
C ARG A 294 -16.82 11.76 -9.38
N ASN A 295 -16.10 11.74 -8.27
CA ASN A 295 -16.06 12.78 -7.23
C ASN A 295 -14.94 12.42 -6.25
N LEU A 296 -13.75 12.97 -6.45
CA LEU A 296 -12.55 12.67 -5.64
C LEU A 296 -12.53 13.39 -4.28
N ASN A 297 -13.53 14.22 -3.99
CA ASN A 297 -13.61 15.01 -2.74
C ASN A 297 -14.36 14.32 -1.59
N ASP A 298 -14.92 13.12 -1.81
CA ASP A 298 -15.62 12.36 -0.75
C ASP A 298 -14.73 11.33 -0.03
N TYR A 299 -13.48 11.12 -0.49
CA TYR A 299 -12.49 10.31 0.23
C TYR A 299 -11.73 11.18 1.24
N TYR A 300 -12.45 11.74 2.22
CA TYR A 300 -11.82 12.34 3.39
C TYR A 300 -11.08 11.24 4.14
N THR A 301 -9.74 11.26 4.08
CA THR A 301 -8.91 10.63 5.11
C THR A 301 -9.31 11.22 6.45
N PRO A 302 -9.88 10.45 7.38
CA PRO A 302 -10.13 10.95 8.71
C PRO A 302 -8.77 11.20 9.36
N ASN A 303 -8.58 12.41 9.91
CA ASN A 303 -7.37 12.83 10.62
C ASN A 303 -7.06 11.85 11.77
N PHE A 304 -6.28 10.81 11.51
CA PHE A 304 -5.69 10.00 12.55
C PHE A 304 -4.45 10.75 13.03
N ASN A 305 -4.53 11.32 14.23
CA ASN A 305 -3.39 11.94 14.91
C ASN A 305 -2.29 10.92 15.25
N CYS A 306 -2.21 9.75 14.61
CA CYS A 306 -1.22 8.71 14.86
C CYS A 306 -0.56 8.28 13.55
N SER A 307 0.76 8.34 13.47
CA SER A 307 1.51 8.00 12.25
C SER A 307 2.78 7.22 12.56
N LYS A 308 3.29 6.48 11.57
CA LYS A 308 4.56 5.73 11.71
C LYS A 308 5.80 6.64 11.57
N LYS A 309 5.64 7.80 10.94
CA LYS A 309 6.66 8.84 10.75
C LYS A 309 6.05 10.21 11.04
N CYS A 310 6.85 11.12 11.57
CA CYS A 310 6.47 12.52 11.70
C CYS A 310 6.32 13.18 10.31
N ARG A 311 5.53 14.26 10.22
CA ARG A 311 5.29 15.02 8.99
C ARG A 311 6.58 15.72 8.53
N ILE A 312 6.66 16.09 7.26
CA ILE A 312 7.59 17.12 6.76
C ILE A 312 7.47 18.36 7.68
N ASN A 313 8.60 18.96 8.04
CA ASN A 313 8.79 20.00 9.05
C ASN A 313 8.62 19.53 10.51
N SER A 314 8.74 18.23 10.79
CA SER A 314 8.75 17.73 12.17
C SER A 314 9.65 16.52 12.37
N TYR A 315 10.26 16.42 13.55
CA TYR A 315 11.13 15.33 13.95
C TYR A 315 10.56 14.57 15.15
N ARG A 316 11.01 13.33 15.31
CA ARG A 316 10.58 12.48 16.42
C ARG A 316 11.29 12.89 17.69
N ASN A 317 10.51 13.26 18.71
CA ASN A 317 10.99 13.47 20.07
C ASN A 317 10.24 12.50 21.01
N ASN A 318 10.87 11.37 21.32
CA ASN A 318 10.26 10.25 22.05
C ASN A 318 8.97 9.74 21.36
N ASP A 319 7.81 9.93 22.00
CA ASP A 319 6.49 9.49 21.53
C ASP A 319 5.63 10.63 20.94
N SER A 320 6.25 11.80 20.68
CA SER A 320 5.57 12.92 20.00
C SER A 320 6.41 13.49 18.86
N CYS A 321 5.74 14.11 17.89
CA CYS A 321 6.39 14.89 16.84
C CYS A 321 6.53 16.35 17.29
N ARG A 322 7.74 16.90 17.15
CA ARG A 322 8.02 18.33 17.38
C ARG A 322 8.38 19.00 16.07
N SER A 323 7.99 20.26 15.92
CA SER A 323 8.29 21.03 14.71
C SER A 323 9.78 21.27 14.55
N CYS A 324 10.24 21.23 13.30
CA CYS A 324 11.56 21.72 12.88
C CYS A 324 11.62 23.25 13.03
N ASN A 325 12.82 23.81 12.84
CA ASN A 325 12.99 25.26 12.70
C ASN A 325 12.28 25.80 11.46
N GLU A 326 12.09 27.12 11.44
CA GLU A 326 11.44 27.81 10.32
C GLU A 326 12.14 27.51 8.99
N HIS A 327 11.34 27.29 7.95
CA HIS A 327 11.79 26.97 6.59
C HIS A 327 12.57 25.65 6.44
N CYS A 328 12.44 24.72 7.39
CA CYS A 328 13.11 23.42 7.37
C CYS A 328 12.13 22.25 7.12
N ASP A 329 12.15 21.69 5.92
CA ASP A 329 11.32 20.54 5.52
C ASP A 329 11.71 19.23 6.21
N PHE A 330 13.01 19.01 6.45
CA PHE A 330 13.49 17.79 7.11
C PHE A 330 14.56 18.12 8.15
N CYS A 331 14.34 17.68 9.38
CA CYS A 331 15.29 17.80 10.49
C CYS A 331 15.33 16.51 11.31
N ASP A 332 16.44 16.26 11.99
CA ASP A 332 16.59 15.20 12.99
C ASP A 332 16.42 15.72 14.43
N ASP A 333 16.68 17.01 14.67
CA ASP A 333 16.33 17.73 15.89
C ASP A 333 15.92 19.21 15.67
N SER A 334 15.63 19.94 16.75
CA SER A 334 15.21 21.35 16.67
C SER A 334 16.29 22.33 16.20
N GLY A 335 17.56 21.94 16.16
CA GLY A 335 18.68 22.78 15.71
C GLY A 335 19.30 22.34 14.39
N HIS A 336 18.92 21.16 13.90
CA HIS A 336 19.66 20.47 12.86
C HIS A 336 18.79 20.22 11.62
N CYS A 337 18.77 21.20 10.72
CA CYS A 337 18.06 21.06 9.45
C CYS A 337 18.88 20.30 8.41
N LEU A 338 18.28 19.26 7.83
CA LEU A 338 18.85 18.43 6.78
C LEU A 338 18.45 18.95 5.39
N GLN A 339 17.25 19.50 5.25
CA GLN A 339 16.76 20.05 3.99
C GLN A 339 15.78 21.20 4.21
N CYS A 340 16.00 22.30 3.51
CA CYS A 340 15.21 23.51 3.59
C CYS A 340 14.07 23.52 2.58
N SER A 341 12.96 24.17 2.94
CA SER A 341 11.84 24.43 2.04
C SER A 341 12.26 25.38 0.93
N GLU A 342 11.69 25.25 -0.26
CA GLU A 342 11.92 26.26 -1.31
C GLU A 342 11.38 27.63 -0.89
N PRO A 343 12.10 28.75 -1.15
CA PRO A 343 13.34 28.88 -1.93
C PRO A 343 14.64 28.95 -1.08
N TYR A 344 14.65 28.43 0.14
CA TYR A 344 15.76 28.57 1.09
C TYR A 344 16.93 27.62 0.82
N TYR A 345 18.13 28.04 1.24
CA TYR A 345 19.38 27.29 1.12
C TYR A 345 19.81 26.79 2.50
N ARG A 346 20.32 25.56 2.55
CA ARG A 346 20.93 25.02 3.77
C ARG A 346 22.34 25.56 3.93
N LYS A 347 22.56 26.36 4.97
CA LYS A 347 23.88 26.81 5.40
C LYS A 347 24.18 26.15 6.74
N ASP A 348 25.15 25.24 6.73
CA ASP A 348 25.42 24.31 7.83
C ASP A 348 24.15 23.51 8.19
N TYR A 349 23.43 23.93 9.23
CA TYR A 349 22.21 23.28 9.73
C TYR A 349 21.01 24.23 9.79
N GLN A 350 21.10 25.39 9.16
CA GLN A 350 20.06 26.42 9.16
C GLN A 350 19.63 26.77 7.73
N CYS A 351 18.38 27.22 7.61
CA CYS A 351 17.80 27.65 6.36
C CYS A 351 17.90 29.16 6.22
N VAL A 352 18.56 29.60 5.15
CA VAL A 352 18.78 31.02 4.85
C VAL A 352 18.25 31.34 3.46
N SER A 353 17.71 32.55 3.27
CA SER A 353 17.17 32.96 1.96
C SER A 353 18.28 33.27 0.94
N GLN A 354 19.50 33.55 1.40
CA GLN A 354 20.69 33.81 0.59
C GLN A 354 21.96 33.36 1.33
N CYS A 355 22.96 32.83 0.61
CA CYS A 355 24.20 32.32 1.23
C CYS A 355 25.10 33.41 1.84
N GLY A 356 25.07 34.61 1.25
CA GLY A 356 25.85 35.76 1.68
C GLY A 356 27.33 35.71 1.29
N VAL A 357 28.10 36.69 1.77
CA VAL A 357 29.54 36.85 1.46
C VAL A 357 30.35 35.66 1.97
N GLY A 358 31.32 35.21 1.15
CA GLY A 358 32.19 34.06 1.46
C GLY A 358 31.55 32.70 1.19
N TYR A 359 30.34 32.66 0.61
CA TYR A 359 29.64 31.43 0.25
C TYR A 359 29.03 31.54 -1.15
N TYR A 360 28.88 30.42 -1.84
CA TYR A 360 28.12 30.30 -3.09
C TYR A 360 27.03 29.22 -2.96
N SER A 361 26.01 29.29 -3.80
CA SER A 361 24.92 28.31 -3.81
C SER A 361 25.26 27.13 -4.72
N GLU A 362 25.06 25.92 -4.23
CA GLU A 362 25.27 24.69 -5.01
C GLU A 362 24.07 23.74 -4.85
N TYR A 363 23.86 22.90 -5.87
CA TYR A 363 22.89 21.81 -5.84
C TYR A 363 23.64 20.50 -5.64
N ILE A 364 23.33 19.78 -4.56
CA ILE A 364 23.84 18.42 -4.36
C ILE A 364 22.76 17.42 -4.77
N ASP A 365 23.14 16.51 -5.66
CA ASP A 365 22.32 15.35 -6.03
C ASP A 365 22.53 14.23 -5.00
N ASP A 366 21.57 14.06 -4.08
CA ASP A 366 21.56 12.90 -3.17
C ASP A 366 20.71 11.76 -3.77
N ASN A 367 21.33 10.99 -4.66
CA ASN A 367 20.83 9.71 -5.18
C ASN A 367 19.45 9.70 -5.88
N GLY A 368 18.94 10.86 -6.34
CA GLY A 368 17.95 10.93 -7.42
C GLY A 368 16.50 11.27 -7.07
N ASP A 369 16.18 11.68 -5.82
CA ASP A 369 14.80 12.08 -5.49
C ASP A 369 14.55 13.60 -5.58
N TYR A 370 15.46 14.48 -5.11
CA TYR A 370 15.38 15.94 -5.30
C TYR A 370 16.75 16.61 -5.03
N PRO A 371 17.20 17.60 -5.83
CA PRO A 371 18.49 18.26 -5.61
C PRO A 371 18.42 19.21 -4.40
N ILE A 372 19.38 19.10 -3.48
CA ILE A 372 19.43 19.89 -2.23
C ILE A 372 20.21 21.18 -2.49
N LYS A 373 19.57 22.33 -2.23
CA LYS A 373 20.21 23.65 -2.31
C LYS A 373 21.01 23.92 -1.03
N ILE A 374 22.33 24.04 -1.17
CA ILE A 374 23.23 24.31 -0.05
C ILE A 374 24.07 25.56 -0.27
N CYS A 375 24.62 26.10 0.81
CA CYS A 375 25.63 27.15 0.78
C CYS A 375 27.01 26.58 1.08
N GLU A 376 27.86 26.56 0.06
CA GLU A 376 29.25 26.11 0.16
C GLU A 376 30.19 27.28 0.37
N ARG A 377 31.30 27.04 1.09
CA ARG A 377 32.31 28.09 1.33
C ARG A 377 33.08 28.38 0.06
N CYS A 378 33.35 29.67 -0.17
CA CYS A 378 34.27 30.08 -1.22
C CYS A 378 35.68 29.51 -1.03
N PRO A 379 36.49 29.45 -2.11
CA PRO A 379 37.89 29.08 -2.02
C PRO A 379 38.68 29.91 -1.02
N GLN A 380 39.81 29.39 -0.57
CA GLN A 380 40.67 30.08 0.38
C GLN A 380 41.04 31.49 -0.14
N TYR A 381 40.97 32.49 0.74
CA TYR A 381 41.25 33.90 0.45
C TYR A 381 40.28 34.57 -0.54
N CYS A 382 39.15 33.93 -0.86
CA CYS A 382 38.12 34.48 -1.72
C CYS A 382 36.96 35.07 -0.90
N LYS A 383 36.56 36.30 -1.24
CA LYS A 383 35.41 37.01 -0.65
C LYS A 383 34.10 36.71 -1.39
N THR A 384 34.14 36.62 -2.71
CA THR A 384 32.96 36.32 -3.55
C THR A 384 33.35 35.35 -4.66
N CYS A 385 32.62 34.25 -4.79
CA CYS A 385 32.87 33.18 -5.75
C CYS A 385 31.54 32.72 -6.40
N GLU A 386 31.63 32.07 -7.55
CA GLU A 386 30.48 31.46 -8.24
C GLU A 386 30.44 29.94 -8.08
N CYS A 387 31.59 29.31 -7.87
CA CYS A 387 31.74 27.87 -7.65
C CYS A 387 33.04 27.58 -6.89
N ALA A 388 33.25 26.31 -6.52
CA ALA A 388 34.43 25.82 -5.80
C ALA A 388 35.80 26.19 -6.44
N ASN A 389 35.84 26.50 -7.74
CA ASN A 389 37.09 26.72 -8.48
C ASN A 389 37.18 28.12 -9.13
N SER A 390 36.27 29.05 -8.85
CA SER A 390 36.30 30.40 -9.44
C SER A 390 36.02 31.47 -8.40
N CYS A 391 37.02 32.29 -8.12
CA CYS A 391 36.90 33.50 -7.32
C CYS A 391 36.71 34.73 -8.19
N LYS A 392 35.81 35.65 -7.78
CA LYS A 392 35.60 36.94 -8.43
C LYS A 392 36.21 38.10 -7.66
N VAL A 393 36.23 38.01 -6.33
CA VAL A 393 36.74 39.08 -5.46
C VAL A 393 37.56 38.46 -4.35
N CYS A 394 38.81 38.87 -4.22
CA CYS A 394 39.69 38.39 -3.15
C CYS A 394 39.43 39.08 -1.81
N SER A 395 39.76 38.40 -0.72
CA SER A 395 39.84 38.98 0.61
C SER A 395 40.92 40.07 0.66
N GLU A 396 40.81 40.98 1.63
CA GLU A 396 41.78 42.06 1.81
C GLU A 396 43.22 41.51 1.95
N GLY A 397 44.17 42.11 1.22
CA GLY A 397 45.57 41.67 1.15
C GLY A 397 45.92 40.72 0.00
N TYR A 398 44.92 40.12 -0.67
CA TYR A 398 45.11 39.18 -1.78
C TYR A 398 44.75 39.80 -3.13
N LYS A 399 45.30 39.22 -4.21
CA LYS A 399 45.16 39.71 -5.58
C LYS A 399 44.54 38.62 -6.46
N LEU A 400 43.62 39.01 -7.32
CA LEU A 400 42.96 38.07 -8.24
C LEU A 400 43.91 37.75 -9.39
N LYS A 401 44.35 36.50 -9.45
CA LYS A 401 45.13 35.96 -10.56
C LYS A 401 44.29 34.90 -11.26
N GLU A 402 43.76 35.29 -12.42
CA GLU A 402 42.80 34.48 -13.18
C GLU A 402 41.57 34.17 -12.30
N ASP A 403 41.38 32.92 -11.88
CA ASP A 403 40.23 32.48 -11.06
C ASP A 403 40.58 32.27 -9.56
N TYR A 404 41.81 32.59 -9.13
CA TYR A 404 42.30 32.32 -7.78
C TYR A 404 42.91 33.56 -7.11
N CYS A 405 42.91 33.56 -5.78
CA CYS A 405 43.50 34.63 -4.98
C CYS A 405 44.90 34.28 -4.50
N VAL A 406 45.86 35.16 -4.77
CA VAL A 406 47.27 34.98 -4.41
C VAL A 406 47.78 36.17 -3.60
N GLU A 407 48.79 35.94 -2.76
CA GLU A 407 49.44 36.99 -1.99
C GLU A 407 50.36 37.86 -2.87
N ASP A 408 51.05 37.25 -3.83
CA ASP A 408 51.89 37.92 -4.84
C ASP A 408 51.56 37.39 -6.24
N CYS A 409 51.48 38.29 -7.22
CA CYS A 409 51.26 37.92 -8.63
C CYS A 409 52.41 37.09 -9.20
N GLY A 410 53.62 37.27 -8.68
CA GLY A 410 54.82 36.56 -9.11
C GLY A 410 55.27 36.89 -10.54
N ASP A 411 56.26 36.14 -11.02
CA ASP A 411 56.84 36.36 -12.34
C ASP A 411 55.82 36.17 -13.49
N GLY A 412 55.96 37.01 -14.52
CA GLY A 412 55.11 37.06 -15.69
C GLY A 412 53.82 37.86 -15.52
N PHE A 413 53.60 38.47 -14.34
CA PHE A 413 52.42 39.28 -14.03
C PHE A 413 52.80 40.58 -13.31
N TYR A 414 51.93 41.59 -13.40
CA TYR A 414 51.99 42.82 -12.60
C TYR A 414 50.64 43.06 -11.92
N GLU A 415 50.66 43.70 -10.76
CA GLU A 415 49.46 44.04 -10.00
C GLU A 415 48.92 45.40 -10.47
N SER A 416 47.60 45.47 -10.65
CA SER A 416 46.88 46.73 -10.84
C SER A 416 45.48 46.57 -10.25
N GLU A 417 45.10 47.49 -9.36
CA GLU A 417 43.77 47.53 -8.74
C GLU A 417 43.35 46.20 -8.07
N GLY A 418 44.30 45.47 -7.47
CA GLY A 418 44.05 44.18 -6.82
C GLY A 418 43.91 42.99 -7.78
N VAL A 419 44.23 43.16 -9.06
CA VAL A 419 44.21 42.12 -10.09
C VAL A 419 45.59 41.91 -10.70
N CYS A 420 45.98 40.65 -10.91
CA CYS A 420 47.22 40.27 -11.56
C CYS A 420 47.04 40.21 -13.07
N HIS A 421 47.65 41.16 -13.78
CA HIS A 421 47.64 41.23 -15.23
C HIS A 421 48.91 40.61 -15.82
N ARG A 422 48.76 39.88 -16.92
CA ARG A 422 49.89 39.22 -17.58
C ARG A 422 50.82 40.27 -18.21
N CYS A 423 52.13 40.11 -18.00
CA CYS A 423 53.14 40.87 -18.71
C CYS A 423 53.10 40.55 -20.22
N ARG A 424 53.67 41.46 -21.02
CA ARG A 424 53.85 41.22 -22.46
C ARG A 424 54.70 39.97 -22.71
N GLU A 425 54.41 39.26 -23.81
CA GLU A 425 55.11 38.03 -24.18
C GLU A 425 56.65 38.20 -24.16
N GLY A 426 57.33 37.26 -23.52
CA GLY A 426 58.79 37.27 -23.37
C GLY A 426 59.34 38.13 -22.22
N CYS A 427 58.49 38.82 -21.46
CA CYS A 427 58.85 39.57 -20.27
C CYS A 427 58.64 38.74 -18.97
N LEU A 428 59.65 38.74 -18.10
CA LEU A 428 59.64 38.06 -16.78
C LEU A 428 59.04 38.95 -15.71
N ARG A 429 59.47 40.21 -15.65
CA ARG A 429 58.99 41.20 -14.67
C ARG A 429 58.64 42.48 -15.38
N CYS A 430 57.45 43.01 -15.15
CA CYS A 430 56.98 44.26 -15.74
C CYS A 430 56.35 45.16 -14.66
N SER A 431 56.37 46.47 -14.88
CA SER A 431 55.63 47.42 -14.03
C SER A 431 54.20 47.67 -14.53
N ASP A 432 53.98 47.49 -15.84
CA ASP A 432 52.69 47.60 -16.52
C ASP A 432 52.74 46.86 -17.87
N SER A 433 51.64 46.90 -18.64
CA SER A 433 51.55 46.21 -19.94
C SER A 433 52.57 46.65 -21.01
N GLN A 434 53.18 47.83 -20.89
CA GLN A 434 54.12 48.41 -21.87
C GLN A 434 55.56 48.48 -21.36
N ASN A 435 55.80 48.34 -20.05
CA ASN A 435 57.09 48.53 -19.42
C ASN A 435 57.62 47.25 -18.78
N CYS A 436 58.43 46.52 -19.54
CA CYS A 436 59.21 45.39 -19.07
C CYS A 436 60.48 45.83 -18.31
N LEU A 437 60.75 45.16 -17.20
CA LEU A 437 61.92 45.35 -16.35
C LEU A 437 62.95 44.24 -16.56
N GLU A 438 62.49 43.01 -16.77
CA GLU A 438 63.34 41.82 -16.95
C GLU A 438 62.76 40.90 -18.01
N CYS A 439 63.59 40.38 -18.92
CA CYS A 439 63.16 39.50 -20.01
C CYS A 439 63.42 38.03 -19.70
N ASN A 440 62.52 37.15 -20.13
CA ASN A 440 62.77 35.70 -20.11
C ASN A 440 63.90 35.37 -21.11
N SER A 441 64.82 34.49 -20.73
CA SER A 441 65.84 33.99 -21.67
C SER A 441 65.16 33.28 -22.87
N PRO A 442 65.57 33.52 -24.14
CA PRO A 442 66.76 34.24 -24.63
C PRO A 442 66.48 35.69 -25.10
N ASN A 443 65.40 36.33 -24.63
CA ASN A 443 65.01 37.65 -25.06
C ASN A 443 65.91 38.74 -24.46
N LYS A 444 66.10 39.84 -25.19
CA LYS A 444 66.84 41.02 -24.73
C LYS A 444 65.91 42.23 -24.61
N LEU A 445 66.13 43.04 -23.59
CA LEU A 445 65.35 44.24 -23.31
C LEU A 445 65.68 45.36 -24.32
N ILE A 446 64.65 46.01 -24.84
CA ILE A 446 64.72 47.17 -25.74
C ILE A 446 63.96 48.31 -25.08
N ILE A 447 64.62 49.46 -24.94
CA ILE A 447 64.07 50.67 -24.31
C ILE A 447 63.77 51.70 -25.40
N GLY A 448 62.51 52.12 -25.50
CA GLY A 448 62.06 53.25 -26.31
C GLY A 448 61.61 54.42 -25.43
N ASN A 449 61.21 55.54 -26.04
CA ASN A 449 60.87 56.76 -25.30
C ASN A 449 59.72 56.55 -24.29
N ASN A 450 58.76 55.67 -24.59
CA ASN A 450 57.56 55.42 -23.76
C ASN A 450 57.26 53.92 -23.52
N PHE A 451 58.18 53.01 -23.83
CA PHE A 451 57.95 51.57 -23.64
C PHE A 451 59.26 50.81 -23.42
N ARG A 452 59.18 49.69 -22.72
CA ARG A 452 60.28 48.73 -22.54
C ARG A 452 59.79 47.34 -22.92
N ILE A 453 60.37 46.73 -23.96
CA ILE A 453 59.88 45.45 -24.50
C ILE A 453 61.00 44.44 -24.68
N CYS A 454 60.65 43.17 -24.69
CA CYS A 454 61.58 42.07 -24.94
C CYS A 454 61.51 41.63 -26.40
N LYS A 455 62.66 41.42 -27.05
CA LYS A 455 62.74 40.76 -28.37
C LYS A 455 63.79 39.66 -28.37
N ASN A 456 63.50 38.59 -29.11
CA ASN A 456 64.43 37.48 -29.24
C ASN A 456 65.66 37.88 -30.05
N SER A 457 66.84 37.78 -29.43
CA SER A 457 68.12 38.15 -30.05
C SER A 457 68.56 37.25 -31.21
N LYS A 458 67.90 36.10 -31.43
CA LYS A 458 68.16 35.19 -32.56
C LYS A 458 67.34 35.50 -33.82
N SER A 459 66.48 36.52 -33.82
CA SER A 459 65.71 36.92 -35.01
C SER A 459 66.50 37.85 -35.94
N LYS A 460 67.60 37.37 -36.55
CA LYS A 460 68.19 37.96 -37.77
C LYS A 460 67.66 37.19 -38.99
N ARG A 461 67.00 37.93 -39.90
CA ARG A 461 66.68 37.64 -41.31
C ARG A 461 66.81 36.18 -41.77
N LYS A 462 65.68 35.51 -42.01
CA LYS A 462 65.55 34.63 -43.19
C LYS A 462 64.78 35.40 -44.26
N ASN A 463 65.48 36.14 -45.13
CA ASN A 463 64.97 36.36 -46.47
C ASN A 463 65.31 35.13 -47.31
N ASN A 464 64.32 34.68 -48.07
CA ASN A 464 64.40 33.76 -49.21
C ASN A 464 64.92 32.34 -48.95
N HIS A 465 63.99 31.42 -48.69
CA HIS A 465 63.81 30.18 -49.48
C HIS A 465 62.61 29.39 -48.92
N SER A 466 61.40 29.78 -49.30
CA SER A 466 60.22 28.89 -49.25
C SER A 466 59.16 29.24 -50.32
N LEU A 467 59.55 30.03 -51.33
CA LEU A 467 58.80 30.18 -52.59
C LEU A 467 59.09 29.02 -53.57
N LEU A 468 59.84 28.00 -53.14
CA LEU A 468 60.17 26.80 -53.92
C LEU A 468 59.47 25.52 -53.42
N THR A 469 58.60 25.62 -52.41
CA THR A 469 57.81 24.46 -51.90
C THR A 469 56.30 24.61 -52.12
N LEU A 470 55.79 25.78 -52.53
CA LEU A 470 54.39 25.93 -52.97
C LEU A 470 54.19 25.72 -54.48
N LEU A 471 55.27 25.69 -55.28
CA LEU A 471 55.22 25.36 -56.71
C LEU A 471 55.36 23.85 -57.01
N TYR A 472 55.57 23.02 -55.99
CA TYR A 472 55.66 21.55 -56.14
C TYR A 472 54.34 20.82 -55.82
N ILE A 473 53.32 21.51 -55.29
CA ILE A 473 52.01 20.93 -54.96
C ILE A 473 50.96 21.22 -56.06
N ILE A 474 51.26 22.09 -57.04
CA ILE A 474 50.32 22.47 -58.12
C ILE A 474 50.55 21.69 -59.42
N THR A 475 51.59 20.83 -59.53
CA THR A 475 51.85 20.08 -60.78
C THR A 475 51.58 18.57 -60.73
N HIS A 476 51.23 17.93 -59.61
CA HIS A 476 50.98 16.48 -59.57
C HIS A 476 49.84 16.06 -58.62
N SER A 477 48.58 16.32 -59.01
CA SER A 477 47.46 15.38 -58.83
C SER A 477 46.17 15.91 -59.48
N LYS A 478 46.15 15.93 -60.81
CA LYS A 478 44.96 15.46 -61.55
C LYS A 478 45.18 13.97 -61.79
N ASN A 479 44.08 13.19 -61.75
CA ASN A 479 43.92 11.75 -62.00
C ASN A 479 43.82 10.89 -60.74
N PHE A 480 42.64 10.88 -60.10
CA PHE A 480 41.66 9.80 -60.21
C PHE A 480 40.28 10.29 -59.78
#